data_AF-A0A434WEH2-F1
#
_entry.id   AF-A0A434WEH2-F1
#
_cell.length_a   1.000
_cell.length_b   1.000
_cell.length_c   1.000
_cell.angle_alpha   90.00
_cell.angle_beta   90.00
_cell.angle_gamma   90.00
#
_symmetry.space_group_name_H-M   'P 1'
#
loop_
_entity.id
_entity.type
_entity.pdbx_description
1 polymer ?
#
loop_
_entity_poly.entity_id
_entity_poly.type
_entity_poly.pdbx_seq_one_letter_code
_entity_poly.pdbx_strand_id
1 'polypeptide(L)' 'MNAADRAARIVRTVVETLKPGFAVRLWTGERIGPAGGPVLAINDQDIVWQLVRRPAFSTLVEMWISKT' A
#
# COMPACT_ATOMS: atom_id res chain seq x y z
N MET A 1 -14.74 -5.33 14.43
CA MET A 1 -13.56 -5.36 13.52
C MET A 1 -12.96 -3.97 13.51
N ASN A 2 -11.66 -3.83 13.78
CA ASN A 2 -11.00 -2.53 13.88
C ASN A 2 -10.82 -1.90 12.47
N ALA A 3 -10.75 -0.57 12.39
CA ALA A 3 -10.51 0.15 11.13
C ALA A 3 -9.17 -0.26 10.50
N ALA A 4 -8.15 -0.50 11.34
CA ALA A 4 -6.83 -1.00 10.94
C ALA A 4 -6.92 -2.35 10.21
N ASP A 5 -7.66 -3.32 10.78
CA ASP A 5 -7.81 -4.66 10.19
C ASP A 5 -8.47 -4.61 8.82
N ARG A 6 -9.42 -3.68 8.65
CA ARG A 6 -10.13 -3.48 7.39
C ARG A 6 -9.22 -2.86 6.33
N ALA A 7 -8.41 -1.88 6.72
CA ALA A 7 -7.43 -1.26 5.83
C ALA A 7 -6.35 -2.25 5.37
N ALA A 8 -5.81 -3.06 6.30
CA ALA A 8 -4.84 -4.11 5.97
C ALA A 8 -5.41 -5.14 4.97
N ARG A 9 -6.68 -5.54 5.15
CA ARG A 9 -7.38 -6.43 4.21
C ARG A 9 -7.49 -5.83 2.81
N ILE A 10 -7.87 -4.55 2.70
CA ILE A 10 -7.98 -3.87 1.40
C ILE A 10 -6.62 -3.86 0.69
N VAL A 11 -5.56 -3.46 1.39
CA VAL A 11 -4.21 -3.43 0.81
C VAL A 11 -3.79 -4.83 0.34
N ARG A 12 -4.04 -5.86 1.15
CA ARG A 12 -3.75 -7.25 0.78
C ARG A 12 -4.48 -7.64 -0.51
N THR A 13 -5.79 -7.42 -0.59
CA THR A 13 -6.58 -7.72 -1.78
C THR A 13 -6.06 -7.00 -3.02
N VAL A 14 -5.70 -5.71 -2.89
CA VAL A 14 -5.17 -4.92 -4.00
C VAL A 14 -3.81 -5.47 -4.48
N VAL A 15 -2.90 -5.77 -3.56
CA VAL A 15 -1.57 -6.33 -3.91
C VAL A 15 -1.70 -7.72 -4.53
N GLU A 16 -2.58 -8.57 -4.00
CA GLU A 16 -2.84 -9.92 -4.57
C GLU A 16 -3.49 -9.85 -5.96
N THR A 17 -4.36 -8.86 -6.19
CA THR A 17 -5.07 -8.69 -7.46
C THR A 17 -4.16 -8.10 -8.54
N LEU A 18 -3.44 -7.04 -8.21
CA LEU A 18 -2.60 -6.30 -9.17
C LEU A 18 -1.21 -6.91 -9.36
N LYS A 19 -0.76 -7.76 -8.40
CA LYS A 19 0.57 -8.37 -8.37
C LYS A 19 1.69 -7.38 -8.75
N PRO A 20 1.81 -6.25 -8.05
CA PRO A 20 2.82 -5.25 -8.36
C PRO A 20 4.23 -5.84 -8.21
N GLY A 21 5.18 -5.36 -9.00
CA GLY A 21 6.60 -5.73 -8.92
C GLY A 21 7.33 -5.21 -7.67
N PHE A 22 6.61 -4.68 -6.69
CA PHE A 22 7.11 -4.10 -5.45
C PHE A 22 6.31 -4.64 -4.26
N ALA A 23 6.93 -4.68 -3.08
CA ALA A 23 6.24 -5.06 -1.86
C ALA A 23 5.58 -3.86 -1.19
N VAL A 24 4.53 -4.09 -0.40
CA VAL A 24 3.90 -3.08 0.45
C VAL A 24 4.17 -3.44 1.90
N ARG A 25 4.69 -2.49 2.68
CA ARG A 25 4.86 -2.61 4.13
C ARG A 25 3.79 -1.80 4.84
N LEU A 26 3.02 -2.44 5.70
CA LEU A 26 2.00 -1.79 6.52
C LEU A 26 2.60 -1.16 7.77
N TRP A 27 1.82 -0.30 8.44
CA TRP A 27 2.16 0.34 9.72
C TRP A 27 2.39 -0.67 10.85
N THR A 28 1.86 -1.88 10.71
CA THR A 28 2.10 -3.02 11.61
C THR A 28 3.48 -3.65 11.44
N GLY A 29 4.23 -3.26 10.40
CA GLY A 29 5.48 -3.90 9.98
C GLY A 29 5.28 -5.09 9.04
N GLU A 30 4.04 -5.52 8.80
CA GLU A 30 3.72 -6.61 7.87
C GLU A 30 4.14 -6.24 6.43
N ARG A 31 4.85 -7.16 5.76
CA ARG A 31 5.22 -7.04 4.35
C ARG A 31 4.34 -7.93 3.50
N ILE A 32 3.73 -7.34 2.47
CA ILE A 32 2.86 -8.01 1.49
C ILE A 32 3.51 -7.90 0.12
N GLY A 33 3.65 -9.01 -0.60
CA GLY A 33 4.25 -9.05 -1.93
C GLY A 33 5.68 -9.60 -1.96
N PRO A 34 6.49 -9.26 -2.99
CA PRO A 34 7.79 -9.89 -3.23
C PRO A 34 8.76 -9.77 -2.05
N ALA A 35 9.58 -10.82 -1.82
CA ALA A 35 10.55 -10.83 -0.71
C ALA A 35 11.68 -9.81 -0.89
N GLY A 36 12.04 -9.49 -2.13
CA GLY A 36 13.05 -8.50 -2.51
C GLY A 36 12.48 -7.33 -3.31
N GLY A 37 13.35 -6.40 -3.72
CA GLY A 37 12.97 -5.26 -4.56
C GLY A 37 12.37 -4.07 -3.79
N PRO A 38 11.87 -3.05 -4.52
CA PRO A 38 11.33 -1.83 -3.94
C PRO A 38 10.15 -2.11 -2.99
N VAL A 39 10.05 -1.29 -1.95
CA VAL A 39 9.01 -1.42 -0.92
C VAL A 39 8.27 -0.09 -0.75
N LEU A 40 6.95 -0.11 -0.94
CA LEU A 40 6.06 0.98 -0.60
C LEU A 40 5.68 0.87 0.88
N ALA A 41 6.08 1.84 1.70
CA ALA A 41 5.74 1.88 3.11
C ALA A 41 4.46 2.71 3.34
N ILE A 42 3.43 2.07 3.90
CA ILE A 42 2.19 2.70 4.35
C ILE A 42 2.32 2.87 5.86
N ASN A 43 2.78 4.06 6.28
CA ASN A 43 3.05 4.35 7.70
C ASN A 43 1.79 4.75 8.49
N ASP A 44 0.74 5.17 7.79
CA ASP A 44 -0.52 5.59 8.39
C ASP A 44 -1.69 4.84 7.75
N GLN A 45 -2.59 4.30 8.57
CA GLN A 45 -3.79 3.58 8.12
C GLN A 45 -4.78 4.51 7.39
N ASP A 46 -4.81 5.79 7.73
CA ASP A 46 -5.79 6.74 7.18
C ASP A 46 -5.52 7.07 5.71
N ILE A 47 -4.26 6.92 5.26
CA ILE A 47 -3.88 7.08 3.85
C ILE A 47 -4.56 6.04 2.95
N VAL A 48 -4.86 4.85 3.49
CA VAL A 48 -5.57 3.80 2.75
C VAL A 48 -6.99 4.27 2.44
N TRP A 49 -7.65 4.93 3.38
CA TRP A 49 -8.99 5.48 3.17
C TRP A 49 -9.00 6.65 2.19
N GLN A 50 -7.96 7.48 2.18
CA GLN A 50 -7.79 8.53 1.18
C GLN A 50 -7.60 7.93 -0.23
N LEU A 51 -6.76 6.91 -0.37
CA LEU A 51 -6.51 6.22 -1.65
C LEU A 51 -7.76 5.52 -2.19
N VAL A 52 -8.56 4.89 -1.33
CA VAL A 52 -9.84 4.27 -1.73
C VAL A 52 -10.86 5.32 -2.17
N ARG A 53 -10.91 6.48 -1.51
CA ARG A 53 -11.87 7.56 -1.85
C ARG A 53 -11.47 8.37 -3.08
N ARG A 54 -10.18 8.49 -3.37
CA ARG A 54 -9.65 9.15 -4.56
C ARG A 54 -8.53 8.30 -5.15
N PRO A 55 -8.84 7.35 -6.05
CA PRO A 55 -7.85 6.52 -6.70
C PRO A 55 -7.12 7.32 -7.79
N ALA A 56 -6.31 8.29 -7.39
CA ALA A 56 -5.37 8.96 -8.28
C ALA A 56 -4.11 8.11 -8.37
N PHE A 57 -4.07 7.17 -9.32
CA PHE A 57 -2.88 6.36 -9.62
C PHE A 57 -1.63 7.24 -9.87
N SER A 58 -1.82 8.47 -10.36
CA SER A 58 -0.76 9.47 -10.47
C SER A 58 -0.07 9.75 -9.14
N THR A 59 -0.80 9.83 -8.01
CA THR A 59 -0.22 10.09 -6.68
C THR A 59 0.64 8.92 -6.19
N LEU A 60 0.27 7.68 -6.52
CA LEU A 60 1.08 6.50 -6.18
C LEU A 60 2.39 6.45 -6.98
N VAL A 61 2.34 6.84 -8.25
CA VAL A 61 3.52 6.95 -9.12
C VAL A 61 4.38 8.16 -8.74
N GLU A 62 3.78 9.31 -8.43
CA GLU A 62 4.49 10.50 -7.95
C GLU A 62 5.19 10.26 -6.62
N MET A 63 4.58 9.52 -5.68
CA MET A 63 5.27 9.09 -4.45
C MET A 63 6.42 8.11 -4.71
N TRP A 64 6.31 7.25 -5.73
CA TRP A 64 7.37 6.32 -6.13
C TRP A 64 8.53 7.02 -6.82
N ILE A 65 8.25 8.01 -7.67
CA ILE A 65 9.26 8.79 -8.41
C ILE A 65 9.94 9.82 -7.52
N SER A 66 9.25 10.40 -6.53
CA SER A 66 9.82 11.44 -5.66
C SER A 66 10.88 10.93 -4.65
N LYS A 67 11.37 9.69 -4.81
CA LYS A 67 12.53 9.18 -4.07
C LYS A 67 13.67 8.89 -5.04
N THR A 68 14.18 9.94 -5.67
CA THR A 68 15.55 10.05 -6.19
C THR A 68 16.08 11.40 -5.73
#